data_AF-A0A2N1MTZ3-F1
#
_entry.id   AF-A0A2N1MTZ3-F1
#
_cell.length_a   1.000
_cell.length_b   1.000
_cell.length_c   1.000
_cell.angle_alpha   90.00
_cell.angle_beta   90.00
_cell.angle_gamma   90.00
#
_symmetry.space_group_name_H-M   'P 1'
#
loop_
_entity.id
_entity.type
_entity.pdbx_description
1 polymer ?
#
loop_
_entity_poly.entity_id
_entity_poly.type
_entity_poly.pdbx_seq_one_letter_code
_entity_poly.pdbx_strand_id
1 'polypeptide(L)'
;MASRLPADCLKEILEYLEKDKFSLHSCLLVNRLWCKISVRILWRNIWTINLVGYEHRLKVEKSILNMLIICLPNKSKKYLRQKGILNSSQISRTSLFDYASFCKVLSVHGIVRMIADVFKSQRYLEEEIMKMFMKKIPLKKLYYYTNN
;
A
#
# COMPACT_ATOMS: atom_id res chain seq x y z
N MET A 1 22.04 28.98 2.24
CA MET A 1 21.26 28.26 1.22
C MET A 1 21.51 26.78 1.43
N ALA A 2 20.51 25.97 1.75
CA ALA A 2 20.72 24.54 2.01
C ALA A 2 21.31 23.88 0.74
N SER A 3 22.49 23.28 0.88
CA SER A 3 23.13 22.50 -0.18
C SER A 3 22.16 21.43 -0.64
N ARG A 4 21.82 21.44 -1.94
CA ARG A 4 20.94 20.43 -2.53
C ARG A 4 21.72 19.13 -2.61
N LEU A 5 21.48 18.24 -1.64
CA LEU A 5 22.00 16.88 -1.68
C LEU A 5 21.55 16.22 -3.00
N PRO A 6 22.45 15.55 -3.75
CA PRO A 6 22.05 14.79 -4.93
C PRO A 6 20.96 13.77 -4.59
N ALA A 7 20.07 13.50 -5.53
CA ALA A 7 18.92 12.61 -5.30
C ALA A 7 19.35 11.19 -4.89
N ASP A 8 20.47 10.70 -5.40
CA ASP A 8 21.00 9.38 -5.08
C ASP A 8 21.54 9.33 -3.65
N CYS A 9 22.29 10.35 -3.22
CA CYS A 9 22.74 10.45 -1.82
C CYS A 9 21.55 10.52 -0.86
N LEU A 10 20.51 11.27 -1.22
CA LEU A 10 19.32 11.39 -0.38
C LEU A 10 18.59 10.06 -0.29
N LYS A 11 18.51 9.33 -1.40
CA LYS A 11 17.92 7.99 -1.43
C LYS A 11 18.66 7.06 -0.48
N GLU A 12 19.99 7.00 -0.53
CA GLU A 12 20.78 6.17 0.39
C GLU A 12 20.50 6.50 1.86
N ILE A 13 20.48 7.79 2.22
CA ILE A 13 20.13 8.23 3.58
C ILE A 13 18.74 7.73 4.00
N LEU A 14 17.75 7.87 3.12
CA LEU A 14 16.38 7.45 3.42
C LEU A 14 16.21 5.93 3.46
N GLU A 15 17.05 5.15 2.76
CA GLU A 15 17.04 3.68 2.83
C GLU A 15 17.47 3.18 4.20
N TYR A 16 18.39 3.87 4.90
CA TYR A 16 18.71 3.53 6.30
C TYR A 16 17.50 3.64 7.24
N LEU A 17 16.49 4.43 6.87
CA LEU A 17 15.25 4.57 7.62
C LEU A 17 14.19 3.52 7.25
N GLU A 18 14.50 2.51 6.42
CA GLU A 18 13.50 1.53 5.95
C GLU A 18 12.65 0.91 7.08
N LYS A 19 13.29 0.62 8.22
CA LYS A 19 12.65 0.05 9.43
C LYS A 19 11.98 1.11 10.31
N ASP A 20 12.40 2.37 10.24
CA ASP A 20 11.81 3.48 10.98
C ASP A 20 10.72 4.18 10.15
N LYS A 21 9.53 3.56 10.18
CA LYS A 21 8.37 4.07 9.44
C LYS A 21 7.93 5.46 9.94
N PHE A 22 8.13 5.78 11.22
CA PHE A 22 7.75 7.08 11.78
C PHE A 22 8.60 8.20 11.17
N SER A 23 9.93 8.03 11.15
CA SER A 23 10.83 8.99 10.52
C SER A 23 10.57 9.11 9.01
N LEU A 24 10.30 7.99 8.32
CA LEU A 24 9.92 8.02 6.91
C LEU A 24 8.61 8.77 6.65
N HIS A 25 7.64 8.69 7.56
CA HIS A 25 6.40 9.48 7.47
C HIS A 25 6.68 10.98 7.57
N SER A 26 7.54 11.41 8.52
CA SER A 26 7.97 12.80 8.63
C SER A 26 8.67 13.29 7.36
N CYS A 27 9.49 12.43 6.74
CA CYS A 27 10.18 12.73 5.48
C CYS A 27 9.22 13.04 4.31
N LEU A 28 8.00 12.50 4.32
CA LEU A 28 7.00 12.78 3.28
C LEU A 28 6.61 14.26 3.21
N LEU A 29 6.75 14.98 4.32
CA LEU A 29 6.28 16.36 4.48
C LEU A 29 7.35 17.42 4.17
N VAL A 30 8.60 17.00 3.99
CA VAL A 30 9.73 17.93 3.82
C VAL A 30 9.66 18.67 2.48
N ASN A 31 9.63 17.94 1.36
CA ASN A 31 9.44 18.48 0.01
C ASN A 31 9.09 17.36 -0.98
N ARG A 32 8.85 17.73 -2.24
CA ARG A 32 8.45 16.79 -3.31
C ARG A 32 9.47 15.67 -3.57
N LEU A 33 10.77 15.94 -3.47
CA LEU A 33 11.82 14.94 -3.69
C LEU A 33 11.85 13.92 -2.56
N TRP A 34 11.86 14.39 -1.31
CA TRP A 34 11.79 13.54 -0.12
C TRP A 34 10.50 12.70 -0.12
N CYS A 35 9.36 13.32 -0.40
CA CYS A 35 8.07 12.63 -0.55
C CYS A 35 8.13 11.48 -1.56
N LYS A 36 8.66 11.74 -2.77
CA LYS A 36 8.77 10.73 -3.84
C LYS A 36 9.66 9.55 -3.45
N ILE A 37 10.72 9.78 -2.68
CA ILE A 37 11.64 8.70 -2.26
C ILE A 37 11.04 7.94 -1.08
N SER A 38 10.65 8.65 -0.02
CA SER A 38 10.12 8.04 1.21
C SER A 38 8.85 7.24 0.94
N VAL A 39 7.95 7.69 0.06
CA VAL A 39 6.73 6.94 -0.28
C VAL A 39 7.04 5.58 -0.90
N ARG A 40 8.10 5.49 -1.71
CA ARG A 40 8.54 4.22 -2.32
C ARG A 40 9.09 3.25 -1.28
N ILE A 41 9.84 3.77 -0.30
CA ILE A 41 10.42 2.97 0.79
C ILE A 41 9.33 2.51 1.76
N LEU A 42 8.40 3.39 2.13
CA LEU A 42 7.24 3.06 2.97
C LEU A 42 6.40 1.93 2.36
N TRP A 43 6.08 2.04 1.07
CA TRP A 43 5.21 1.09 0.38
C TRP A 43 5.91 -0.20 -0.07
N ARG A 44 7.22 -0.34 0.12
CA ARG A 44 7.97 -1.56 -0.22
C ARG A 44 7.43 -2.79 0.51
N ASN A 45 7.12 -2.62 1.79
CA ASN A 45 6.51 -3.64 2.64
C ASN A 45 5.44 -3.01 3.53
N ILE A 46 4.18 -3.17 3.12
CA ILE A 46 3.01 -2.64 3.83
C ILE A 46 2.54 -3.56 4.99
N TRP A 47 3.18 -4.73 5.18
CA TRP A 47 2.76 -5.75 6.15
C TRP A 47 3.48 -5.64 7.49
N THR A 48 4.63 -4.94 7.54
CA THR A 48 5.51 -4.86 8.73
C THR A 48 5.14 -3.77 9.71
N ILE A 49 3.88 -3.33 9.72
CA ILE A 49 3.47 -2.27 10.64
C ILE A 49 3.16 -2.90 12.00
N ASN A 50 4.13 -2.82 12.91
CA ASN A 50 3.95 -3.21 14.32
C ASN A 50 3.06 -2.17 15.00
N LEU A 51 1.76 -2.45 15.05
CA LEU A 51 0.78 -1.56 15.66
C LEU A 51 0.34 -2.12 17.00
N VAL A 52 0.46 -1.29 18.03
CA VAL A 52 -0.09 -1.56 19.36
C VAL A 52 -1.55 -1.09 19.37
N GLY A 53 -2.47 -2.00 19.68
CA GLY A 53 -3.91 -1.71 19.78
C GLY A 53 -4.72 -2.01 18.52
N TYR A 54 -5.85 -2.69 18.73
CA TYR A 54 -6.75 -3.16 17.67
C TYR A 54 -7.33 -2.01 16.84
N GLU A 55 -7.82 -0.93 17.47
CA GLU A 55 -8.43 0.19 16.75
C GLU A 55 -7.44 0.92 15.84
N HIS A 56 -6.22 1.14 16.31
CA HIS A 56 -5.19 1.81 15.52
C HIS A 56 -4.79 0.92 14.33
N ARG A 57 -4.68 -0.40 14.55
CA ARG A 57 -4.47 -1.36 13.48
C ARG A 57 -5.56 -1.30 12.41
N LEU A 58 -6.83 -1.32 12.80
CA LEU A 58 -7.95 -1.21 11.85
C LEU A 58 -7.93 0.09 11.04
N LYS A 59 -7.60 1.22 11.66
CA LYS A 59 -7.49 2.52 10.95
C LYS A 59 -6.41 2.49 9.88
N VAL A 60 -5.26 1.89 10.18
CA VAL A 60 -4.16 1.76 9.23
C VAL A 60 -4.51 0.77 8.11
N GLU A 61 -5.05 -0.40 8.44
CA GLU A 61 -5.47 -1.40 7.44
C GLU A 61 -6.53 -0.83 6.49
N LYS A 62 -7.51 -0.09 7.03
CA LYS A 62 -8.52 0.63 6.23
C LYS A 62 -7.89 1.66 5.30
N SER A 63 -6.87 2.39 5.76
CA SER A 63 -6.18 3.40 4.95
C SER A 63 -5.38 2.76 3.80
N ILE A 64 -4.68 1.66 4.08
CA ILE A 64 -3.95 0.88 3.08
C ILE A 64 -4.92 0.32 2.04
N LEU A 65 -6.00 -0.34 2.47
CA LEU A 65 -6.99 -0.92 1.55
C LEU A 65 -7.65 0.15 0.67
N ASN A 66 -8.04 1.30 1.24
CA ASN A 66 -8.58 2.40 0.45
C ASN A 66 -7.58 2.85 -0.62
N MET A 67 -6.30 2.91 -0.31
CA MET A 67 -5.29 3.29 -1.29
C MET A 67 -5.08 2.22 -2.37
N LEU A 68 -5.13 0.94 -2.01
CA LEU A 68 -5.09 -0.16 -2.98
C LEU A 68 -6.31 -0.14 -3.90
N ILE A 69 -7.51 0.13 -3.36
CA ILE A 69 -8.74 0.32 -4.14
C ILE A 69 -8.58 1.48 -5.13
N ILE A 70 -7.99 2.60 -4.71
CA ILE A 70 -7.71 3.74 -5.60
C ILE A 70 -6.74 3.35 -6.73
N CYS A 71 -5.79 2.44 -6.46
CA CYS A 71 -4.83 1.95 -7.46
C CYS A 71 -5.40 0.90 -8.42
N LEU A 72 -6.61 0.38 -8.18
CA LEU A 72 -7.24 -0.62 -9.04
C LEU A 72 -7.50 -0.07 -10.46
N PRO A 73 -7.41 -0.92 -11.50
CA PRO A 73 -7.85 -0.57 -12.83
C PRO A 73 -9.32 -0.14 -12.87
N ASN A 74 -9.67 0.78 -13.78
CA ASN A 74 -11.06 1.27 -13.91
C ASN A 74 -12.07 0.14 -14.17
N LYS A 75 -11.66 -0.93 -14.89
CA LYS A 75 -12.51 -2.11 -15.10
C LYS A 75 -12.85 -2.81 -13.77
N SER A 76 -11.85 -3.06 -12.93
CA SER A 76 -12.01 -3.64 -11.58
C SER A 76 -12.86 -2.77 -10.68
N LYS A 77 -12.63 -1.44 -10.67
CA LYS A 77 -13.44 -0.49 -9.88
C LYS A 77 -14.92 -0.52 -10.28
N LYS A 78 -15.21 -0.53 -11.59
CA LYS A 78 -16.58 -0.62 -12.11
C LYS A 78 -17.25 -1.95 -11.72
N TYR A 79 -16.51 -3.06 -11.81
CA TYR A 79 -17.00 -4.39 -11.40
C TYR A 79 -17.36 -4.43 -9.91
N LEU A 80 -16.47 -3.95 -9.03
CA LEU A 80 -16.71 -3.92 -7.58
C LEU A 80 -17.87 -2.98 -7.20
N ARG A 81 -18.11 -1.91 -7.98
CA ARG A 81 -19.29 -1.06 -7.83
C ARG A 81 -20.58 -1.81 -8.14
N GLN A 82 -20.60 -2.57 -9.22
CA GLN A 82 -21.78 -3.38 -9.60
C GLN A 82 -22.12 -4.43 -8.53
N LYS A 83 -21.11 -4.92 -7.81
CA LYS A 83 -21.26 -5.81 -6.65
C LYS A 83 -21.66 -5.10 -5.35
N GLY A 84 -21.82 -3.78 -5.35
CA GLY A 84 -22.20 -2.99 -4.16
C GLY A 84 -21.09 -2.83 -3.11
N ILE A 85 -19.84 -3.14 -3.45
CA ILE A 85 -18.71 -3.09 -2.50
C ILE A 85 -18.09 -1.69 -2.44
N LEU A 86 -18.01 -1.01 -3.59
CA LEU A 86 -17.43 0.34 -3.69
C LEU A 86 -18.49 1.41 -3.93
N ASN A 87 -18.31 2.54 -3.28
CA ASN A 87 -19.13 3.73 -3.46
C ASN A 87 -18.61 4.61 -4.60
N SER A 88 -19.46 5.49 -5.14
CA SER A 88 -19.10 6.43 -6.21
C SER A 88 -17.88 7.29 -5.87
N SER A 89 -17.74 7.70 -4.61
CA SER A 89 -16.62 8.49 -4.11
C SER A 89 -15.28 7.76 -4.13
N GLN A 90 -15.26 6.42 -4.01
CA GLN A 90 -14.02 5.63 -4.06
C GLN A 90 -13.53 5.44 -5.50
N ILE A 91 -14.45 5.49 -6.46
CA ILE A 91 -14.15 5.20 -7.87
C ILE A 91 -13.57 6.43 -8.58
N SER A 92 -14.05 7.63 -8.23
CA SER A 92 -13.59 8.88 -8.84
C SER A 92 -12.19 9.31 -8.38
N ARG A 93 -11.67 8.73 -7.30
CA ARG A 93 -10.35 9.06 -6.77
C ARG A 93 -9.24 8.48 -7.63
N THR A 94 -8.23 9.31 -7.87
CA THR A 94 -6.97 8.98 -8.54
C THR A 94 -5.82 9.10 -7.57
N SER A 95 -4.85 8.19 -7.65
CA SER A 95 -3.65 8.23 -6.80
C SER A 95 -2.59 9.16 -7.41
N LEU A 96 -1.85 9.86 -6.56
CA LEU A 96 -0.69 10.65 -6.98
C LEU A 96 0.49 9.78 -7.46
N PHE A 97 0.57 8.57 -6.92
CA PHE A 97 1.58 7.57 -7.26
C PHE A 97 0.92 6.22 -7.56
N ASP A 98 1.61 5.35 -8.29
CA ASP A 98 1.20 3.95 -8.39
C ASP A 98 1.75 3.17 -7.18
N TYR A 99 1.07 3.32 -6.05
CA TYR A 99 1.48 2.71 -4.78
C TYR A 99 1.60 1.18 -4.87
N ALA A 100 0.70 0.54 -5.62
CA ALA A 100 0.74 -0.90 -5.83
C ALA A 100 2.04 -1.35 -6.51
N SER A 101 2.61 -0.53 -7.40
CA SER A 101 3.90 -0.83 -8.06
C SER A 101 5.12 -0.73 -7.13
N PHE A 102 4.98 -0.01 -6.01
CA PHE A 102 6.06 0.14 -5.04
C PHE A 102 6.16 -1.05 -4.09
N CYS A 103 5.07 -1.80 -3.90
CA CYS A 103 5.06 -3.04 -3.13
C CYS A 103 6.07 -4.05 -3.69
N LYS A 104 6.97 -4.52 -2.83
CA LYS A 104 7.94 -5.59 -3.14
C LYS A 104 7.67 -6.87 -2.35
N VAL A 105 6.90 -6.78 -1.28
CA VAL A 105 6.45 -7.92 -0.48
C VAL A 105 4.94 -8.03 -0.62
N LEU A 106 4.46 -9.22 -0.98
CA LEU A 106 3.03 -9.54 -1.03
C LEU A 106 2.73 -10.62 0.01
N SER A 107 1.79 -10.35 0.90
CA SER A 107 1.29 -11.32 1.88
C SER A 107 -0.18 -11.59 1.59
N VAL A 108 -0.48 -12.77 1.03
CA VAL A 108 -1.86 -13.17 0.73
C VAL A 108 -2.68 -13.22 2.00
N HIS A 109 -2.14 -13.84 3.05
CA HIS A 109 -2.76 -13.86 4.37
C HIS A 109 -3.00 -12.44 4.91
N GLY A 110 -2.03 -11.54 4.74
CA GLY A 110 -2.17 -10.14 5.12
C GLY A 110 -3.32 -9.43 4.41
N ILE A 111 -3.47 -9.64 3.09
CA ILE A 111 -4.57 -9.08 2.29
C ILE A 111 -5.91 -9.61 2.78
N VAL A 112 -6.04 -10.93 2.88
CA VAL A 112 -7.29 -11.59 3.28
C VAL A 112 -7.71 -11.13 4.67
N ARG A 113 -6.76 -11.09 5.62
CA ARG A 113 -7.01 -10.60 6.98
C ARG A 113 -7.44 -9.14 7.00
N MET A 114 -6.76 -8.24 6.29
CA MET A 114 -7.16 -6.83 6.22
C MET A 114 -8.56 -6.66 5.64
N ILE A 115 -8.91 -7.43 4.60
CA ILE A 115 -10.23 -7.35 3.97
C ILE A 115 -11.31 -7.95 4.88
N ALA A 116 -11.00 -9.02 5.61
CA ALA A 116 -11.88 -9.55 6.66
C ALA A 116 -12.16 -8.48 7.72
N ASP A 117 -11.11 -7.86 8.24
CA ASP A 117 -11.17 -6.89 9.33
C ASP A 117 -11.92 -5.60 8.94
N VAL A 118 -11.75 -5.12 7.69
CA VAL A 118 -12.30 -3.82 7.25
C VAL A 118 -13.60 -3.95 6.44
N PHE A 119 -13.73 -4.98 5.62
CA PHE A 119 -14.84 -5.16 4.67
C PHE A 119 -15.71 -6.40 4.96
N LYS A 120 -15.43 -7.15 6.03
CA LYS A 120 -16.16 -8.38 6.40
C LYS A 120 -16.08 -9.47 5.30
N SER A 121 -14.88 -9.70 4.79
CA SER A 121 -14.52 -10.83 3.91
C SER A 121 -15.18 -10.78 2.51
N GLN A 122 -14.90 -9.70 1.77
CA GLN A 122 -15.38 -9.51 0.40
C GLN A 122 -14.50 -10.24 -0.62
N ARG A 123 -14.84 -11.49 -0.94
CA ARG A 123 -14.11 -12.34 -1.91
C ARG A 123 -13.81 -11.62 -3.25
N TYR A 124 -14.77 -10.89 -3.79
CA TYR A 124 -14.56 -10.15 -5.04
C TYR A 124 -13.48 -9.06 -4.93
N LEU A 125 -13.37 -8.41 -3.77
CA LEU A 125 -12.35 -7.38 -3.52
C LEU A 125 -10.96 -8.02 -3.40
N GLU A 126 -10.87 -9.16 -2.70
CA GLU A 126 -9.64 -9.96 -2.59
C GLU A 126 -9.13 -10.34 -3.98
N GLU A 127 -10.00 -10.89 -4.83
CA GLU A 127 -9.65 -11.27 -6.20
C GLU A 127 -9.12 -10.10 -7.03
N GLU A 128 -9.79 -8.95 -7.02
CA GLU A 128 -9.37 -7.81 -7.84
C GLU A 128 -8.07 -7.18 -7.35
N ILE A 129 -7.84 -7.13 -6.03
CA ILE A 129 -6.56 -6.67 -5.46
C ILE A 129 -5.44 -7.65 -5.81
N MET A 130 -5.68 -8.95 -5.71
CA MET A 130 -4.71 -9.98 -6.10
C MET A 130 -4.39 -9.92 -7.60
N LYS A 131 -5.39 -9.83 -8.48
CA LYS A 131 -5.19 -9.67 -9.93
C LYS A 131 -4.35 -8.43 -10.25
N MET A 132 -4.61 -7.30 -9.58
CA MET A 132 -3.81 -6.09 -9.75
C MET A 132 -2.33 -6.33 -9.39
N PHE A 133 -2.06 -6.97 -8.26
CA PHE A 133 -0.67 -7.25 -7.84
C PHE A 133 0.03 -8.25 -8.76
N MET A 134 -0.66 -9.32 -9.17
CA MET A 134 -0.11 -10.32 -10.09
C MET A 134 0.28 -9.72 -11.46
N LYS A 135 -0.42 -8.67 -11.89
CA LYS A 135 -0.09 -7.94 -13.13
C LYS A 135 1.06 -6.94 -12.97
N LYS A 136 1.19 -6.30 -11.80
CA LYS A 136 2.11 -5.18 -11.57
C LYS A 136 3.45 -5.59 -10.95
N ILE A 137 3.49 -6.67 -10.18
CA ILE A 137 4.69 -7.11 -9.50
C ILE A 137 5.39 -8.15 -10.39
N PRO A 138 6.60 -7.90 -10.91
CA PRO A 138 7.49 -8.99 -11.30
C PRO A 138 7.87 -9.71 -10.00
N LEU A 139 7.11 -10.75 -9.65
CA LEU A 139 7.18 -11.43 -8.35
C LEU A 139 8.58 -11.99 -8.13
N LYS A 140 9.36 -11.35 -7.24
CA LYS A 140 10.65 -11.89 -6.80
C LYS A 140 10.49 -12.97 -5.72
N LYS A 141 9.44 -12.90 -4.89
CA LYS A 141 9.10 -13.88 -3.84
C LYS A 141 7.59 -13.86 -3.56
N LEU A 142 6.99 -15.03 -3.34
CA LEU A 142 5.58 -15.22 -2.96
C LEU A 142 5.55 -16.07 -1.69
N TYR A 143 4.91 -15.59 -0.63
CA TYR A 143 4.76 -16.33 0.62
C TYR A 143 3.33 -16.88 0.73
N TYR A 144 3.19 -18.20 0.64
CA TYR A 144 1.99 -18.93 1.08
C TYR A 144 2.26 -19.44 2.49
N TYR A 145 1.48 -19.00 3.48
CA TYR A 145 1.42 -19.69 4.77
C TYR A 145 0.26 -20.68 4.68
N THR A 146 0.59 -21.97 4.58
CA THR A 146 -0.33 -23.06 4.87
C THR A 146 -0.32 -23.26 6.38
N ASN A 147 -1.40 -22.88 7.08
CA ASN A 147 -1.62 -23.37 8.43
C ASN A 147 -1.91 -24.87 8.33
N ASN A 148 -1.02 -25.69 8.87
CA ASN A 148 -1.37 -27.01 9.42
C ASN A 148 -1.90 -26.81 10.85
#